data_AF-A0A0K2AKA0-F1
#
_entry.id   AF-A0A0K2AKA0-F1
#
_cell.length_a   1.000
_cell.length_b   1.000
_cell.length_c   1.000
_cell.angle_alpha   90.00
_cell.angle_beta   90.00
_cell.angle_gamma   90.00
#
_symmetry.space_group_name_H-M   'P 1'
#
loop_
_entity.id
_entity.type
_entity.pdbx_description
1 polymer ?
#
loop_
_entity_poly.entity_id
_entity_poly.type
_entity_poly.pdbx_seq_one_letter_code
_entity_poly.pdbx_strand_id
1 'polypeptide(L)'
;MDRLRRLHHQPSPPLRSRRPQKGDVNGDELEDPGRSQARQALGRSRGGLTTKVHLAVDGRGLPLSIVLTPGNVNDATAFGQVLDGIRTPRLGTVRPRTTPDRVLGDKAYSSRAIRHLLRRRGIAATIPERRDQAANRHRRGALGGRPPAFDKVTYRDRNVVERCFARLKQFRAIVTRFDKLGDRYRAGVVLASLILWLRESTG
;
A
#
# COMPACT_ATOMS: atom_id res chain seq x y z
N MET A 1 49.00 -12.68 -64.40
CA MET A 1 48.42 -11.31 -64.33
C MET A 1 46.98 -11.46 -64.80
N ASP A 2 45.90 -11.19 -64.08
CA ASP A 2 45.64 -10.51 -62.82
C ASP A 2 44.28 -11.03 -62.28
N ARG A 3 44.02 -10.85 -61.00
CA ARG A 3 42.99 -11.56 -60.20
C ARG A 3 41.55 -11.17 -60.54
N LEU A 4 40.67 -12.18 -60.57
CA LEU A 4 39.22 -12.09 -60.40
C LEU A 4 38.84 -11.29 -59.14
N ARG A 5 38.04 -10.22 -59.30
CA ARG A 5 37.15 -9.71 -58.24
C ARG A 5 35.80 -9.26 -58.83
N ARG A 6 34.77 -10.06 -58.55
CA ARG A 6 33.36 -9.65 -58.56
C ARG A 6 33.17 -8.58 -57.47
N LEU A 7 32.46 -7.50 -57.78
CA LEU A 7 31.86 -6.62 -56.78
C LEU A 7 30.41 -6.28 -57.16
N HIS A 8 29.52 -7.03 -56.53
CA HIS A 8 28.23 -6.66 -55.93
C HIS A 8 27.50 -5.41 -56.46
N HIS A 9 26.36 -5.69 -57.10
CA HIS A 9 25.20 -4.82 -57.21
C HIS A 9 24.68 -4.44 -55.81
N GLN A 10 24.73 -3.16 -55.43
CA GLN A 10 24.08 -2.65 -54.22
C GLN A 10 22.64 -2.27 -54.55
N PRO A 11 21.62 -2.85 -53.90
CA PRO A 11 20.26 -2.33 -53.95
C PRO A 11 20.08 -1.17 -52.97
N SER A 12 19.59 -0.03 -53.49
CA SER A 12 19.18 1.12 -52.68
C SER A 12 18.02 0.77 -51.73
N PRO A 13 17.95 1.35 -50.52
CA PRO A 13 16.84 1.11 -49.60
C PRO A 13 15.52 1.70 -50.12
N PRO A 14 14.36 1.07 -49.85
CA PRO A 14 13.08 1.53 -50.37
C PRO A 14 12.65 2.87 -49.75
N LEU A 15 12.03 3.72 -50.58
CA LEU A 15 11.39 4.99 -50.21
C LEU A 15 10.37 4.79 -49.08
N ARG A 16 10.61 5.44 -47.93
CA ARG A 16 9.65 5.54 -46.82
C ARG A 16 8.54 6.53 -47.23
N SER A 17 7.42 6.03 -47.74
CA SER A 17 6.23 6.86 -47.95
C SER A 17 5.54 7.14 -46.60
N ARG A 18 5.33 8.42 -46.29
CA ARG A 18 4.46 8.85 -45.19
C ARG A 18 3.03 8.40 -45.50
N ARG A 19 2.45 7.53 -44.66
CA ARG A 19 1.00 7.29 -44.69
C ARG A 19 0.28 8.52 -44.12
N PRO A 20 -0.80 8.99 -44.76
CA PRO A 20 -1.54 10.17 -44.32
C PRO A 20 -2.38 9.88 -43.08
N GLN A 21 -2.54 10.92 -42.27
CA GLN A 21 -3.38 11.01 -41.08
C GLN A 21 -4.85 10.82 -41.47
N LYS A 22 -5.56 9.89 -40.82
CA LYS A 22 -7.00 9.67 -41.03
C LYS A 22 -7.75 9.86 -39.72
N GLY A 23 -8.48 10.98 -39.65
CA GLY A 23 -9.78 11.11 -39.01
C GLY A 23 -9.79 11.52 -37.55
N ASP A 24 -10.12 12.79 -37.32
CA ASP A 24 -10.72 13.29 -36.08
C ASP A 24 -11.94 12.44 -35.71
N VAL A 25 -11.86 11.81 -34.52
CA VAL A 25 -13.03 11.53 -33.70
C VAL A 25 -12.81 12.28 -32.39
N ASN A 26 -13.64 13.29 -32.18
CA ASN A 26 -13.64 14.11 -30.98
C ASN A 26 -13.81 13.24 -29.72
N GLY A 27 -12.85 13.36 -28.80
CA GLY A 27 -13.08 13.10 -27.38
C GLY A 27 -12.41 11.88 -26.77
N ASP A 28 -11.09 11.73 -26.91
CA ASP A 28 -10.29 11.01 -25.90
C ASP A 28 -9.15 11.94 -25.47
N GLU A 29 -9.35 12.63 -24.34
CA GLU A 29 -8.22 13.17 -23.59
C GLU A 29 -7.25 12.01 -23.36
N LEU A 30 -6.06 12.08 -23.98
CA LEU A 30 -4.94 11.20 -23.68
C LEU A 30 -4.72 11.25 -22.16
N GLU A 31 -5.26 10.27 -21.42
CA GLU A 31 -5.10 10.22 -19.97
C GLU A 31 -3.61 10.26 -19.68
N ASP A 32 -3.16 11.32 -19.01
CA ASP A 32 -1.79 11.45 -18.53
C ASP A 32 -1.37 10.11 -17.90
N PRO A 33 -0.29 9.46 -18.39
CA PRO A 33 0.19 8.19 -17.86
C PRO A 33 0.43 8.21 -16.35
N GLY A 34 0.72 9.39 -15.78
CA GLY A 34 0.79 9.61 -14.33
C GLY A 34 -0.57 9.54 -13.64
N ARG A 35 -1.59 10.23 -14.19
CA ARG A 35 -2.98 10.22 -13.70
C ARG A 35 -3.62 8.83 -13.81
N SER A 36 -3.39 8.08 -14.90
CA SER A 36 -3.94 6.73 -15.06
C SER A 36 -3.31 5.71 -14.09
N GLN A 37 -2.01 5.82 -13.80
CA GLN A 37 -1.33 4.96 -12.81
C GLN A 37 -1.81 5.23 -11.37
N ALA A 38 -2.05 6.50 -11.02
CA ALA A 38 -2.59 6.87 -9.72
C ALA A 38 -3.98 6.25 -9.47
N ARG A 39 -4.86 6.28 -10.48
CA ARG A 39 -6.20 5.65 -10.42
C ARG A 39 -6.16 4.13 -10.29
N GLN A 40 -5.07 3.50 -10.72
CA GLN A 40 -4.88 2.04 -10.66
C GLN A 40 -4.27 1.57 -9.33
N ALA A 41 -3.71 2.50 -8.54
CA ALA A 41 -2.91 2.21 -7.36
C ALA A 41 -1.76 1.22 -7.65
N LEU A 42 -1.15 1.31 -8.84
CA LEU A 42 -0.05 0.47 -9.27
C LEU A 42 1.27 1.25 -9.26
N GLY A 43 2.33 0.61 -8.77
CA GLY A 43 3.67 1.18 -8.74
C GLY A 43 4.75 0.12 -8.93
N ARG A 44 5.86 0.51 -9.56
CA ARG A 44 6.99 -0.39 -9.82
C ARG A 44 7.74 -0.71 -8.53
N SER A 45 7.77 -1.98 -8.15
CA SER A 45 8.61 -2.51 -7.07
C SER A 45 9.62 -3.53 -7.63
N ARG A 46 10.47 -4.09 -6.77
CA ARG A 46 11.42 -5.16 -7.16
C ARG A 46 10.72 -6.40 -7.72
N GLY A 47 9.46 -6.62 -7.35
CA GLY A 47 8.64 -7.74 -7.83
C GLY A 47 7.75 -7.39 -9.04
N GLY A 48 7.96 -6.24 -9.68
CA GLY A 48 7.13 -5.77 -10.80
C GLY A 48 6.09 -4.72 -10.39
N LEU A 49 5.04 -4.57 -11.21
CA LEU A 49 3.94 -3.64 -10.92
C LEU A 49 3.07 -4.19 -9.80
N THR A 50 2.99 -3.47 -8.68
CA THR A 50 2.34 -3.96 -7.46
C THR A 50 1.49 -2.87 -6.81
N THR A 51 0.52 -3.30 -6.02
CA THR A 51 -0.30 -2.48 -5.12
C THR A 51 -0.02 -2.92 -3.68
N LYS A 52 0.03 -1.97 -2.75
CA LYS A 52 0.05 -2.24 -1.31
C LYS A 52 -1.34 -2.07 -0.73
N VAL A 53 -1.74 -3.03 0.09
CA VAL A 53 -2.96 -2.96 0.90
C VAL A 53 -2.53 -2.65 2.33
N HIS A 54 -2.96 -1.51 2.84
CA HIS A 54 -2.72 -1.10 4.23
C HIS A 54 -4.00 -1.33 5.04
N LEU A 55 -3.88 -2.05 6.16
CA LEU A 55 -5.01 -2.47 6.98
C LEU A 55 -4.87 -1.99 8.42
N ALA A 56 -5.98 -1.50 9.00
CA ALA A 56 -6.22 -1.59 10.44
C ALA A 56 -7.06 -2.83 10.73
N VAL A 57 -6.72 -3.55 11.80
CA VAL A 57 -7.36 -4.82 12.17
C VAL A 57 -7.68 -4.78 13.67
N ASP A 58 -8.84 -5.29 14.07
CA ASP A 58 -9.21 -5.40 15.50
C ASP A 58 -8.49 -6.58 16.19
N GLY A 59 -8.72 -6.74 17.51
CA GLY A 59 -8.12 -7.82 18.29
C GLY A 59 -8.56 -9.24 17.86
N ARG A 60 -9.67 -9.37 17.12
CA ARG A 60 -10.18 -10.65 16.59
C ARG A 60 -9.63 -10.95 15.19
N GLY A 61 -8.82 -10.06 14.63
CA GLY A 61 -8.30 -10.23 13.27
C GLY A 61 -9.29 -9.79 12.18
N LEU A 62 -10.24 -8.90 12.50
CA LEU A 62 -11.20 -8.37 11.54
C LEU A 62 -10.78 -6.99 11.00
N PRO A 63 -10.81 -6.76 9.67
CA PRO A 63 -10.47 -5.47 9.06
C PRO A 63 -11.38 -4.33 9.53
N LEU A 64 -10.78 -3.19 9.90
CA LEU A 64 -11.48 -1.95 10.29
C LEU A 64 -11.30 -0.82 9.27
N SER A 65 -10.16 -0.76 8.59
CA SER A 65 -9.83 0.30 7.63
C SER A 65 -8.93 -0.26 6.54
N ILE A 66 -9.18 0.13 5.29
CA ILE A 66 -8.48 -0.36 4.09
C ILE A 66 -8.07 0.84 3.23
N VAL A 67 -6.76 0.98 3.01
CA VAL A 67 -6.17 1.98 2.13
C VAL A 67 -5.27 1.28 1.11
N LEU A 68 -5.29 1.75 -0.13
CA LEU A 68 -4.41 1.26 -1.19
C LEU A 68 -3.37 2.31 -1.54
N THR A 69 -2.14 1.86 -1.82
CA THR A 69 -1.14 2.72 -2.46
C THR A 69 -0.42 1.95 -3.58
N PRO A 70 0.18 2.65 -4.55
CA PRO A 70 1.18 2.07 -5.44
C PRO A 70 2.29 1.35 -4.66
N GLY A 71 2.84 0.28 -5.23
CA GLY A 71 3.82 -0.59 -4.57
C GLY A 71 5.16 0.06 -4.22
N ASN A 72 5.50 1.16 -4.90
CA ASN A 72 6.70 1.96 -4.61
C ASN A 72 6.50 2.98 -3.48
N VAL A 73 5.28 3.19 -3.01
CA VAL A 73 4.99 4.14 -1.92
C VAL A 73 5.47 3.59 -0.59
N ASN A 74 6.05 4.46 0.25
CA ASN A 74 6.47 4.09 1.60
C ASN A 74 5.25 3.90 2.52
N ASP A 75 5.21 2.78 3.24
CA ASP A 75 4.07 2.40 4.10
C ASP A 75 3.72 3.46 5.13
N ALA A 76 4.72 4.15 5.69
CA ALA A 76 4.53 5.19 6.69
C ALA A 76 3.61 6.34 6.22
N THR A 77 3.51 6.56 4.90
CA THR A 77 2.66 7.61 4.32
C THR A 77 1.18 7.27 4.38
N ALA A 78 0.81 5.98 4.33
CA ALA A 78 -0.57 5.53 4.41
C ALA A 78 -1.11 5.48 5.85
N PHE A 79 -0.23 5.51 6.86
CA PHE A 79 -0.60 5.31 8.26
C PHE A 79 -1.72 6.26 8.74
N GLY A 80 -1.63 7.55 8.39
CA GLY A 80 -2.65 8.53 8.78
C GLY A 80 -4.03 8.20 8.18
N GLN A 81 -4.07 7.88 6.89
CA GLN A 81 -5.31 7.54 6.20
C GLN A 81 -5.94 6.24 6.75
N VAL A 82 -5.10 5.24 7.07
CA VAL A 82 -5.57 4.01 7.71
C VAL A 82 -6.20 4.32 9.06
N LEU A 83 -5.55 5.15 9.87
CA LEU A 83 -6.03 5.56 11.19
C LEU A 83 -7.35 6.35 11.10
N ASP A 84 -7.50 7.22 10.10
CA ASP A 84 -8.71 8.00 9.85
C ASP A 84 -9.92 7.16 9.44
N GLY A 85 -9.66 6.03 8.77
CA GLY A 85 -10.70 5.09 8.37
C GLY A 85 -11.23 4.18 9.49
N ILE A 86 -10.61 4.18 10.68
CA ILE A 86 -11.06 3.31 11.79
C ILE A 86 -12.44 3.74 12.27
N ARG A 87 -13.41 2.83 12.18
CA ARG A 87 -14.74 2.97 12.79
C ARG A 87 -15.18 1.65 13.40
N THR A 88 -15.44 1.64 14.70
CA THR A 88 -16.06 0.49 15.39
C THR A 88 -17.47 0.89 15.84
N PRO A 89 -18.52 0.25 15.31
CA PRO A 89 -19.89 0.47 15.75
C PRO A 89 -20.03 0.24 17.27
N ARG A 90 -20.93 0.98 17.90
CA ARG A 90 -21.35 0.77 19.29
C ARG A 90 -22.83 0.43 19.29
N LEU A 91 -23.29 -0.34 20.28
CA LEU A 91 -24.71 -0.63 20.45
C LEU A 91 -25.48 0.66 20.77
N GLY A 92 -26.68 0.79 20.21
CA GLY A 92 -27.55 1.96 20.39
C GLY A 92 -27.21 3.16 19.49
N THR A 93 -27.69 4.34 19.87
CA THR A 93 -27.56 5.61 19.11
C THR A 93 -26.21 6.32 19.31
N VAL A 94 -25.20 5.61 19.84
CA VAL A 94 -23.90 6.20 20.17
C VAL A 94 -23.02 6.29 18.93
N ARG A 95 -22.29 7.41 18.79
CA ARG A 95 -21.31 7.59 17.72
C ARG A 95 -20.30 6.44 17.71
N PRO A 96 -19.95 5.88 16.53
CA PRO A 96 -18.91 4.86 16.41
C PRO A 96 -17.59 5.31 17.05
N ARG A 97 -16.86 4.36 17.65
CA ARG A 97 -15.52 4.63 18.15
C ARG A 97 -14.57 4.80 16.95
N THR A 98 -13.90 5.94 16.87
CA THR A 98 -12.92 6.26 15.83
C THR A 98 -11.47 6.32 16.34
N THR A 99 -11.29 6.36 17.65
CA THR A 99 -9.97 6.44 18.29
C THR A 99 -9.71 5.16 19.07
N PRO A 100 -8.77 4.30 18.64
CA PRO A 100 -8.37 3.12 19.39
C PRO A 100 -7.54 3.50 20.62
N ASP A 101 -7.56 2.68 21.67
CA ASP A 101 -6.78 2.93 22.88
C ASP A 101 -5.28 2.73 22.62
N ARG A 102 -4.94 1.79 21.73
CA ARG A 102 -3.58 1.44 21.36
C ARG A 102 -3.47 0.99 19.92
N VAL A 103 -2.36 1.34 19.27
CA VAL A 103 -1.96 0.83 17.96
C VAL A 103 -0.70 -0.01 18.09
N LEU A 104 -0.76 -1.23 17.55
CA LEU A 104 0.39 -2.10 17.34
C LEU A 104 0.79 -1.96 15.89
N GLY A 105 2.07 -1.66 15.64
CA GLY A 105 2.54 -1.37 14.30
C GLY A 105 3.92 -1.93 14.03
N ASP A 106 4.15 -2.17 12.76
CA ASP A 106 5.44 -2.55 12.24
C ASP A 106 6.54 -1.54 12.55
N LYS A 107 7.78 -2.02 12.58
CA LYS A 107 8.98 -1.19 12.77
C LYS A 107 9.11 -0.08 11.71
N ALA A 108 8.57 -0.29 10.52
CA ALA A 108 8.52 0.70 9.45
C ALA A 108 7.72 1.97 9.85
N TYR A 109 6.78 1.85 10.79
CA TYR A 109 5.95 2.94 11.31
C TYR A 109 6.56 3.69 12.50
N SER A 110 7.86 3.49 12.79
CA SER A 110 8.52 4.07 13.96
C SER A 110 8.80 5.59 13.87
N SER A 111 8.39 6.25 12.78
CA SER A 111 8.75 7.65 12.50
C SER A 111 8.27 8.62 13.60
N ARG A 112 9.02 9.71 13.82
CA ARG A 112 8.65 10.75 14.78
C ARG A 112 7.28 11.36 14.45
N ALA A 113 6.96 11.51 13.16
CA ALA A 113 5.68 12.02 12.68
C ALA A 113 4.51 11.11 13.09
N ILE A 114 4.63 9.79 12.88
CA ILE A 114 3.61 8.82 13.31
C ILE A 114 3.44 8.82 14.82
N ARG A 115 4.55 8.81 15.57
CA ARG A 115 4.51 8.89 17.04
C ARG A 115 3.83 10.16 17.54
N HIS A 116 4.09 11.29 16.87
CA HIS A 116 3.46 12.57 17.19
C HIS A 116 1.96 12.55 16.88
N LEU A 117 1.56 12.00 15.73
CA LEU A 117 0.15 11.83 15.35
C LEU A 117 -0.61 11.00 16.40
N LEU A 118 -0.05 9.86 16.82
CA LEU A 118 -0.66 8.99 17.83
C LEU A 118 -0.80 9.69 19.18
N ARG A 119 0.26 10.37 19.66
CA ARG A 119 0.20 11.15 20.90
C ARG A 119 -0.85 12.26 20.85
N ARG A 120 -0.93 12.99 19.73
CA ARG A 120 -1.94 14.04 19.53
C ARG A 120 -3.38 13.51 19.59
N ARG A 121 -3.59 12.25 19.24
CA ARG A 121 -4.91 11.59 19.32
C ARG A 121 -5.14 10.83 20.63
N GLY A 122 -4.20 10.89 21.58
CA GLY A 122 -4.29 10.14 22.84
C GLY A 122 -4.16 8.62 22.67
N ILE A 123 -3.53 8.16 21.58
CA ILE A 123 -3.43 6.72 21.25
C ILE A 123 -2.07 6.19 21.72
N ALA A 124 -2.07 5.12 22.51
CA ALA A 124 -0.84 4.44 22.91
C ALA A 124 -0.19 3.72 21.72
N ALA A 125 1.14 3.69 21.65
CA ALA A 125 1.86 3.13 20.50
C ALA A 125 2.79 1.99 20.92
N THR A 126 2.47 0.76 20.52
CA THR A 126 3.40 -0.40 20.57
C THR A 126 4.04 -0.59 19.21
N ILE A 127 5.06 0.21 18.92
CA ILE A 127 5.82 0.15 17.68
C ILE A 127 7.30 0.01 18.07
N PRO A 128 8.07 -0.94 17.52
CA PRO A 128 9.49 -1.04 17.82
C PRO A 128 10.26 0.13 17.17
N GLU A 129 11.31 0.62 17.84
CA GLU A 129 12.21 1.63 17.28
C GLU A 129 13.11 1.01 16.19
N ARG A 130 13.41 1.79 15.14
CA ARG A 130 14.39 1.32 14.14
C ARG A 130 15.82 1.30 14.69
N ARG A 131 16.64 0.34 14.25
CA ARG A 131 18.03 0.18 14.79
C ARG A 131 18.87 1.43 14.50
N ASP A 132 18.77 1.96 13.29
CA ASP A 132 19.39 3.21 12.87
C ASP A 132 18.85 4.42 13.64
N GLN A 133 17.55 4.47 13.94
CA GLN A 133 16.98 5.52 14.79
C GLN A 133 17.52 5.46 16.21
N ALA A 134 17.58 4.27 16.81
CA ALA A 134 18.16 4.05 18.13
C ALA A 134 19.65 4.46 18.14
N ALA A 135 20.45 3.99 17.17
CA ALA A 135 21.86 4.34 17.05
C ALA A 135 22.05 5.86 16.89
N ASN A 136 21.24 6.51 16.06
CA ASN A 136 21.31 7.95 15.87
C ASN A 136 20.93 8.73 17.15
N ARG A 137 19.93 8.26 17.89
CA ARG A 137 19.58 8.79 19.21
C ARG A 137 20.74 8.67 20.19
N HIS A 138 21.38 7.51 20.26
CA HIS A 138 22.55 7.29 21.13
C HIS A 138 23.73 8.19 20.74
N ARG A 139 24.05 8.34 19.45
CA ARG A 139 25.10 9.25 18.97
C ARG A 139 24.87 10.71 19.35
N ARG A 140 23.60 11.13 19.51
CA ARG A 140 23.25 12.49 19.92
C ARG A 140 23.31 12.73 21.44
N GLY A 141 23.62 11.71 22.24
CA GLY A 141 23.70 11.83 23.70
C GLY A 141 22.42 12.43 24.31
N ALA A 142 22.58 13.44 25.17
CA ALA A 142 21.47 14.13 25.82
C ALA A 142 20.47 14.77 24.83
N LEU A 143 20.93 15.23 23.67
CA LEU A 143 20.08 15.83 22.62
C LEU A 143 19.24 14.78 21.86
N GLY A 144 19.51 13.49 22.05
CA GLY A 144 18.74 12.40 21.44
C GLY A 144 17.39 12.17 22.09
N GLY A 145 17.22 12.56 23.36
CA GLY A 145 16.01 12.33 24.13
C GLY A 145 15.78 10.87 24.55
N ARG A 146 14.64 10.62 25.21
CA ARG A 146 14.27 9.32 25.76
C ARG A 146 13.87 8.32 24.65
N PRO A 147 14.27 7.04 24.75
CA PRO A 147 13.76 6.00 23.86
C PRO A 147 12.22 5.88 23.94
N PRO A 148 11.54 5.56 22.83
CA PRO A 148 10.11 5.30 22.84
C PRO A 148 9.76 4.12 23.77
N ALA A 149 8.67 4.24 24.52
CA ALA A 149 8.13 3.10 25.26
C ALA A 149 7.74 1.98 24.28
N PHE A 150 8.11 0.74 24.63
CA PHE A 150 7.82 -0.44 23.84
C PHE A 150 7.60 -1.63 24.76
N ASP A 151 6.43 -2.26 24.64
CA ASP A 151 6.10 -3.48 25.36
C ASP A 151 6.17 -4.68 24.41
N LYS A 152 7.10 -5.60 24.71
CA LYS A 152 7.31 -6.83 23.94
C LYS A 152 6.16 -7.82 24.06
N VAL A 153 5.46 -7.86 25.20
CA VAL A 153 4.36 -8.80 25.41
C VAL A 153 3.17 -8.38 24.55
N THR A 154 2.69 -7.15 24.70
CA THR A 154 1.66 -6.58 23.81
C THR A 154 2.05 -6.68 22.33
N TYR A 155 3.33 -6.51 21.98
CA TYR A 155 3.74 -6.58 20.57
C TYR A 155 3.50 -7.96 19.93
N ARG A 156 3.43 -9.05 20.70
CA ARG A 156 3.12 -10.40 20.17
C ARG A 156 1.72 -10.46 19.53
N ASP A 157 0.79 -9.65 20.02
CA ASP A 157 -0.59 -9.64 19.51
C ASP A 157 -0.70 -9.09 18.08
N ARG A 158 0.35 -8.46 17.55
CA ARG A 158 0.40 -7.99 16.15
C ARG A 158 0.18 -9.14 15.14
N ASN A 159 0.39 -10.40 15.53
CA ASN A 159 0.08 -11.57 14.70
C ASN A 159 -1.39 -11.59 14.21
N VAL A 160 -2.33 -10.89 14.86
CA VAL A 160 -3.71 -10.74 14.37
C VAL A 160 -3.76 -10.15 12.95
N VAL A 161 -2.85 -9.24 12.61
CA VAL A 161 -2.75 -8.63 11.28
C VAL A 161 -2.33 -9.66 10.24
N GLU A 162 -1.33 -10.48 10.56
CA GLU A 162 -0.84 -11.52 9.66
C GLU A 162 -1.91 -12.59 9.40
N ARG A 163 -2.63 -13.01 10.45
CA ARG A 163 -3.79 -13.93 10.30
C ARG A 163 -4.90 -13.31 9.46
N CYS A 164 -5.18 -12.02 9.63
CA CYS A 164 -6.14 -11.31 8.78
C CYS A 164 -5.72 -11.33 7.30
N PHE A 165 -4.46 -11.01 7.00
CA PHE A 165 -3.94 -11.11 5.63
C PHE A 165 -3.97 -12.53 5.09
N ALA A 166 -3.69 -13.55 5.91
CA ALA A 166 -3.81 -14.94 5.51
C ALA A 166 -5.24 -15.31 5.09
N ARG A 167 -6.26 -14.86 5.85
CA ARG A 167 -7.67 -15.01 5.50
C ARG A 167 -8.03 -14.28 4.21
N LEU A 168 -7.58 -13.04 4.04
CA LEU A 168 -7.81 -12.27 2.80
C LEU A 168 -7.14 -12.92 1.58
N LYS A 169 -6.00 -13.59 1.75
CA LYS A 169 -5.31 -14.32 0.68
C LYS A 169 -6.00 -15.62 0.26
N GLN A 170 -7.00 -16.11 0.99
CA GLN A 170 -7.83 -17.23 0.53
C GLN A 170 -8.68 -16.84 -0.70
N PHE A 171 -8.98 -15.55 -0.86
CA PHE A 171 -9.70 -15.03 -2.02
C PHE A 171 -8.70 -14.84 -3.17
N ARG A 172 -8.65 -15.79 -4.11
CA ARG A 172 -7.67 -15.79 -5.23
C ARG A 172 -7.64 -14.48 -6.01
N ALA A 173 -8.80 -13.82 -6.18
CA ALA A 173 -8.89 -12.53 -6.86
C ALA A 173 -8.08 -11.41 -6.17
N ILE A 174 -7.98 -11.44 -4.84
CA ILE A 174 -7.19 -10.48 -4.06
C ILE A 174 -5.69 -10.74 -4.24
N VAL A 175 -5.29 -12.02 -4.19
CA VAL A 175 -3.89 -12.42 -4.34
C VAL A 175 -3.34 -12.05 -5.70
N THR A 176 -4.09 -12.35 -6.76
CA THR A 176 -3.64 -12.13 -8.14
C THR A 176 -3.76 -10.67 -8.58
N ARG A 177 -4.51 -9.82 -7.85
CA ARG A 177 -4.75 -8.40 -8.24
C ARG A 177 -5.37 -8.32 -9.65
N PHE A 178 -6.46 -9.06 -9.92
CA PHE A 178 -7.09 -9.11 -11.26
C PHE A 178 -7.61 -7.76 -11.77
N ASP A 179 -8.09 -6.88 -10.89
CA ASP A 179 -8.66 -5.60 -11.30
C ASP A 179 -7.61 -4.62 -11.82
N LYS A 180 -7.83 -3.91 -12.92
CA LYS A 180 -6.89 -2.84 -13.31
C LYS A 180 -7.00 -1.61 -12.41
N LEU A 181 -8.23 -1.20 -12.08
CA LEU A 181 -8.50 0.01 -11.30
C LEU A 181 -8.34 -0.23 -9.81
N GLY A 182 -7.82 0.78 -9.09
CA GLY A 182 -7.61 0.73 -7.65
C GLY A 182 -8.93 0.61 -6.89
N ASP A 183 -9.96 1.35 -7.30
CA ASP A 183 -11.27 1.33 -6.63
C ASP A 183 -11.96 -0.03 -6.73
N ARG A 184 -11.88 -0.69 -7.89
CA ARG A 184 -12.44 -2.04 -8.09
C ARG A 184 -11.72 -3.07 -7.22
N TYR A 185 -10.40 -3.00 -7.17
CA TYR A 185 -9.62 -3.85 -6.27
C TYR A 185 -9.95 -3.62 -4.81
N ARG A 186 -10.04 -2.35 -4.40
CA ARG A 186 -10.41 -1.98 -3.05
C ARG A 186 -11.80 -2.52 -2.71
N ALA A 187 -12.76 -2.42 -3.64
CA ALA A 187 -14.08 -3.01 -3.47
C ALA A 187 -14.01 -4.53 -3.27
N GLY A 188 -13.16 -5.24 -4.01
CA GLY A 188 -12.89 -6.68 -3.79
C GLY A 188 -12.33 -6.99 -2.40
N VAL A 189 -11.36 -6.19 -1.91
CA VAL A 189 -10.82 -6.33 -0.55
C VAL A 189 -11.88 -6.02 0.52
N VAL A 190 -12.70 -5.00 0.30
CA VAL A 190 -13.83 -4.66 1.18
C VAL A 190 -14.85 -5.80 1.22
N LEU A 191 -15.21 -6.37 0.07
CA LEU A 191 -16.14 -7.50 -0.01
C LEU A 191 -15.62 -8.73 0.75
N ALA A 192 -14.35 -9.09 0.54
CA ALA A 192 -13.73 -10.18 1.30
C ALA A 192 -13.72 -9.87 2.81
N SER A 193 -13.44 -8.63 3.20
CA SER A 193 -13.47 -8.20 4.59
C SER A 193 -14.88 -8.34 5.21
N LEU A 194 -15.93 -7.98 4.47
CA LEU A 194 -17.33 -8.18 4.90
C LEU A 194 -17.64 -9.66 5.11
N ILE A 195 -17.17 -10.54 4.23
CA ILE A 195 -17.32 -11.99 4.41
C ILE A 195 -16.60 -12.47 5.70
N LEU A 196 -15.43 -11.91 6.03
CA LEU A 196 -14.75 -12.23 7.29
C LEU A 196 -15.58 -11.80 8.51
N TRP A 197 -16.20 -10.62 8.46
CA TRP A 197 -17.09 -10.12 9.52
C TRP A 197 -18.33 -11.01 9.70
N LEU A 198 -19.00 -11.38 8.61
CA LEU A 198 -20.21 -12.22 8.67
C LEU A 198 -19.94 -13.63 9.20
N ARG A 199 -18.78 -14.20 8.89
CA ARG A 199 -18.36 -15.50 9.42
C ARG A 199 -18.12 -15.46 10.93
N GLU A 200 -17.58 -14.35 11.45
CA GLU A 200 -17.31 -14.21 12.89
C GLU A 200 -18.60 -13.93 13.68
N SER A 201 -19.54 -13.16 13.14
CA SER A 201 -20.81 -12.85 13.82
C SER A 201 -21.76 -14.03 13.97
N THR A 202 -21.42 -15.17 13.38
CA THR A 202 -22.24 -16.40 13.39
C THR A 202 -21.64 -17.47 14.32
N GLY A 203 -20.59 -17.12 15.10
CA GLY A 203 -19.92 -18.01 16.06
C GLY A 203 -20.05 -17.54 17.50
#